data_AF-A0A962IMN5-F1
#
_entry.id   AF-A0A962IMN5-F1
#
_cell.length_a   1.000
_cell.length_b   1.000
_cell.length_c   1.000
_cell.angle_alpha   90.00
_cell.angle_beta   90.00
_cell.angle_gamma   90.00
#
_symmetry.space_group_name_H-M   'P 1'
#
loop_
_entity.id
_entity.type
_entity.pdbx_description
1 polymer ?
#
loop_
_entity_poly.entity_id
_entity_poly.type
_entity_poly.pdbx_seq_one_letter_code
_entity_poly.pdbx_strand_id
1 'polypeptide(L)'
;GEILGLIGGSGSGKSVLLKSIIGLLRPVAGQIEVGGMNALAEDPKAREALERRWGVMFQDGALFTSLTVLENVLVPIHEHQREVPE
;
A
#
# COMPACT_ATOMS: atom_id res chain seq x y z
N GLY A 1 13.66 9.93 8.51
CA GLY A 1 12.87 9.61 7.32
C GLY A 1 13.66 10.03 6.11
N GLU A 2 13.53 9.30 5.01
CA GLU A 2 14.20 9.58 3.74
C GLU A 2 13.13 9.74 2.66
N ILE A 3 13.38 10.57 1.65
CA ILE A 3 12.51 10.73 0.48
C ILE A 3 13.29 10.23 -0.73
N LEU A 4 12.81 9.14 -1.33
CA LEU A 4 13.41 8.54 -2.52
C LEU A 4 12.50 8.75 -3.73
N GLY A 5 13.06 9.27 -4.82
CA GLY A 5 12.38 9.43 -6.10
C GLY A 5 12.78 8.35 -7.11
N LEU A 6 11.81 7.76 -7.79
CA LEU A 6 12.03 6.81 -8.89
C LEU A 6 11.59 7.44 -10.21
N ILE A 7 12.54 7.68 -11.12
CA ILE A 7 12.32 8.38 -12.40
C ILE A 7 12.66 7.47 -13.58
N GLY A 8 11.89 7.55 -14.65
CA GLY A 8 12.10 6.80 -15.89
C GLY A 8 10.96 7.04 -16.88
N GLY A 9 11.18 6.73 -18.17
CA GLY A 9 10.18 6.89 -19.24
C GLY A 9 8.91 6.06 -19.05
N SER A 10 7.88 6.31 -19.87
CA SER A 10 6.67 5.47 -19.86
C SER A 10 7.03 4.01 -20.19
N GLY A 11 6.36 3.05 -19.53
CA GLY A 11 6.63 1.63 -19.71
C GLY A 11 7.91 1.11 -19.05
N SER A 12 8.70 1.94 -18.37
CA SER A 12 9.96 1.53 -17.72
C SER A 12 9.81 0.65 -16.47
N GLY A 13 8.60 0.22 -16.13
CA GLY A 13 8.34 -0.66 -14.98
C GLY A 13 8.18 0.01 -13.61
N LYS A 14 8.14 1.34 -13.51
CA LYS A 14 7.98 2.05 -12.21
C LYS A 14 6.75 1.58 -11.42
N SER A 15 5.59 1.55 -12.07
CA SER A 15 4.34 1.11 -11.42
C SER A 15 4.35 -0.37 -11.08
N VAL A 16 5.05 -1.20 -11.88
CA VAL A 16 5.26 -2.62 -11.61
C VAL A 16 6.11 -2.77 -10.33
N LEU A 17 7.23 -2.06 -10.25
CA LEU A 17 8.12 -2.08 -9.08
C LEU A 17 7.40 -1.63 -7.81
N LEU A 18 6.72 -0.48 -7.85
CA LEU A 18 5.99 0.03 -6.68
C LEU A 18 4.90 -0.94 -6.22
N LYS A 19 4.11 -1.51 -7.15
CA LYS A 19 3.10 -2.54 -6.84
C LYS A 19 3.72 -3.81 -6.27
N SER A 20 4.90 -4.20 -6.73
CA SER A 20 5.63 -5.35 -6.16
C SER A 20 6.12 -5.08 -4.74
N ILE A 21 6.63 -3.87 -4.46
CA ILE A 21 7.10 -3.49 -3.12
C ILE A 21 5.97 -3.61 -2.09
N ILE A 22 4.77 -3.15 -2.43
CA ILE A 22 3.60 -3.23 -1.55
C ILE A 22 2.86 -4.58 -1.60
N GLY A 23 3.41 -5.58 -2.30
CA GLY A 23 2.85 -6.93 -2.36
C GLY A 23 1.63 -7.12 -3.28
N LEU A 24 1.21 -6.10 -4.03
CA LEU A 24 0.11 -6.20 -5.00
C LEU A 24 0.49 -6.99 -6.26
N LEU A 25 1.78 -7.11 -6.56
CA LEU A 25 2.27 -7.89 -7.70
C LEU A 25 3.48 -8.74 -7.29
N ARG A 26 3.33 -10.07 -7.28
CA ARG A 26 4.45 -10.97 -6.95
C ARG A 26 5.52 -10.91 -8.05
N PRO A 27 6.78 -10.57 -7.73
CA PRO A 27 7.86 -10.62 -8.70
C PRO A 27 8.15 -12.07 -9.11
N VAL A 28 8.70 -12.26 -10.31
CA VAL A 28 9.07 -13.60 -10.83
C VAL A 28 10.18 -14.23 -9.99
N ALA A 29 11.11 -13.42 -9.48
CA ALA A 29 12.20 -13.84 -8.62
C ALA A 29 12.67 -12.66 -7.74
N GLY A 30 13.46 -12.97 -6.71
CA GLY A 30 14.00 -11.99 -5.77
C GLY A 30 13.24 -11.93 -4.45
N GLN A 31 13.65 -11.00 -3.59
CA GLN A 31 13.10 -10.81 -2.25
C GLN A 31 12.85 -9.32 -2.02
N ILE A 32 11.84 -9.01 -1.20
CA ILE A 32 11.47 -7.65 -0.84
C ILE A 32 11.32 -7.62 0.68
N GLU A 33 12.11 -6.78 1.33
CA GLU A 33 12.08 -6.59 2.78
C GLU A 33 11.68 -5.16 3.12
N VAL A 34 10.72 -4.99 4.02
CA VAL A 34 10.20 -3.70 4.44
C VAL A 34 10.15 -3.67 5.96
N GLY A 35 11.01 -2.84 6.56
CA GLY A 35 11.07 -2.67 8.01
C GLY A 35 11.33 -3.98 8.77
N GLY A 36 12.25 -4.82 8.26
CA GLY A 36 12.60 -6.11 8.87
C GLY A 36 11.69 -7.28 8.50
N MET A 37 10.64 -7.04 7.71
CA MET A 37 9.64 -8.06 7.36
C MET A 37 9.67 -8.38 5.86
N ASN A 38 9.51 -9.66 5.54
CA ASN A 38 9.36 -10.10 4.15
C ASN A 38 7.98 -9.65 3.61
N ALA A 39 7.99 -8.76 2.62
CA ALA A 39 6.77 -8.23 2.01
C ALA A 39 6.00 -9.27 1.17
N LEU A 40 6.64 -10.40 0.85
CA LEU A 40 6.07 -11.52 0.11
C LEU A 40 5.79 -12.73 1.02
N ALA A 41 5.72 -12.53 2.34
CA ALA A 41 5.39 -13.58 3.28
C ALA A 41 4.01 -14.19 2.97
N GLU A 42 3.92 -15.52 3.10
CA GLU A 42 2.66 -16.24 2.87
C GLU A 42 1.75 -16.22 4.11
N ASP A 43 2.28 -15.81 5.27
CA ASP A 43 1.49 -15.62 6.49
C ASP A 43 0.56 -14.39 6.34
N PRO A 44 -0.77 -14.58 6.37
CA PRO A 44 -1.72 -13.48 6.25
C PRO A 44 -1.57 -12.43 7.34
N LYS A 45 -1.18 -12.82 8.57
CA LYS A 45 -1.04 -11.87 9.69
C LYS A 45 0.16 -10.96 9.50
N ALA A 46 1.29 -11.51 9.06
CA ALA A 46 2.47 -10.72 8.70
C ALA A 46 2.16 -9.73 7.57
N ARG A 47 1.36 -10.14 6.58
CA ARG A 47 0.97 -9.27 5.48
C ARG A 47 0.04 -8.15 5.92
N GLU A 48 -0.97 -8.46 6.74
CA GLU A 48 -1.88 -7.45 7.32
C GLU A 48 -1.12 -6.39 8.14
N ALA A 49 -0.10 -6.81 8.91
CA ALA A 49 0.73 -5.90 9.70
C ALA A 49 1.53 -4.92 8.82
N LEU A 50 1.98 -5.36 7.63
CA LEU A 50 2.60 -4.48 6.64
C LEU A 50 1.57 -3.59 5.94
N GLU A 51 0.41 -4.14 5.57
CA GLU A 51 -0.68 -3.43 4.90
C GLU A 51 -1.14 -2.20 5.70
N ARG A 52 -1.28 -2.33 7.02
CA ARG A 52 -1.62 -1.22 7.94
C ARG A 52 -0.58 -0.10 8.00
N ARG A 53 0.64 -0.32 7.48
CA ARG A 53 1.74 0.66 7.48
C ARG A 53 1.93 1.37 6.14
N TRP A 54 1.24 0.93 5.09
CA TRP A 54 1.34 1.54 3.78
C TRP A 54 0.45 2.78 3.67
N GLY A 55 1.00 3.86 3.13
CA GLY A 55 0.23 4.94 2.53
C GLY A 55 0.41 4.86 1.01
N VAL A 56 -0.67 4.67 0.27
CA VAL A 56 -0.62 4.60 -1.20
C VAL A 56 -1.51 5.70 -1.79
N MET A 57 -0.93 6.51 -2.66
CA MET A 57 -1.64 7.51 -3.44
C MET A 57 -1.64 7.10 -4.91
N PHE A 58 -2.82 7.04 -5.52
CA PHE A 58 -3.00 6.65 -6.91
C PHE A 58 -2.79 7.84 -7.85
N GLN A 59 -2.33 7.56 -9.07
CA GLN A 59 -2.05 8.62 -10.07
C GLN A 59 -3.30 9.41 -10.45
N ASP A 60 -4.43 8.73 -10.65
CA ASP A 60 -5.70 9.34 -11.07
C ASP A 60 -6.67 9.58 -9.88
N GLY A 61 -6.17 9.50 -8.65
CA GLY A 61 -7.01 9.42 -7.46
C GLY A 61 -7.80 8.10 -7.37
N ALA A 62 -8.34 7.80 -6.19
CA ALA A 62 -9.14 6.59 -5.96
C ALA A 62 -10.17 6.81 -4.85
N LEU A 63 -10.82 7.98 -4.84
CA LEU A 63 -11.85 8.29 -3.86
C LEU A 63 -13.15 7.55 -4.19
N PHE A 64 -13.84 7.08 -3.14
CA PHE A 64 -15.20 6.59 -3.24
C PHE A 64 -16.13 7.76 -3.51
N THR A 65 -16.64 7.85 -4.74
CA THR A 65 -17.46 8.97 -5.20
C THR A 65 -18.82 9.07 -4.51
N SER A 66 -19.29 7.98 -3.91
CA SER A 66 -20.50 7.94 -3.08
C SER A 66 -20.28 8.46 -1.66
N LEU A 67 -19.03 8.72 -1.26
CA LEU A 67 -18.67 9.16 0.08
C LEU A 67 -18.20 10.62 0.07
N THR A 68 -18.49 11.33 1.14
CA THR A 68 -17.89 12.63 1.44
C THR A 68 -16.38 12.53 1.63
N VAL A 69 -15.70 13.67 1.67
CA VAL A 69 -14.26 13.73 1.95
C VAL A 69 -13.96 13.13 3.33
N LEU A 70 -14.74 13.46 4.36
CA LEU A 70 -14.54 12.92 5.71
C LEU A 70 -14.71 11.41 5.72
N GLU A 71 -15.78 10.89 5.09
CA GLU A 71 -16.01 9.45 5.02
C GLU A 71 -14.86 8.72 4.31
N ASN A 72 -14.34 9.24 3.19
CA ASN A 72 -13.16 8.69 2.52
C ASN A 72 -11.93 8.61 3.45
N VAL A 73 -11.71 9.63 4.29
CA VAL A 73 -10.60 9.65 5.25
C VAL A 73 -10.82 8.63 6.38
N LEU A 74 -12.06 8.41 6.79
CA LEU A 74 -12.41 7.48 7.86
C LEU A 74 -12.46 6.01 7.41
N VAL A 75 -12.60 5.70 6.11
CA VAL A 75 -12.62 4.31 5.60
C VAL A 75 -11.52 3.43 6.20
N PRO A 76 -10.21 3.78 6.10
CA PRO A 76 -9.15 2.92 6.64
C PRO A 76 -9.20 2.79 8.17
N ILE A 77 -9.79 3.75 8.89
CA ILE A 77 -9.94 3.68 10.34
C ILE A 77 -11.02 2.65 10.70
N HIS A 78 -12.17 2.69 10.03
CA HIS A 78 -13.26 1.73 10.23
C HIS A 78 -12.87 0.29 9.85
N GLU A 79 -12.11 0.11 8.77
CA GLU A 79 -11.66 -1.22 8.32
C GLU A 79 -10.69 -1.88 9.31
N HIS A 80 -9.91 -1.08 10.05
CA HIS A 80 -8.83 -1.58 10.89
C HIS A 80 -9.05 -1.42 12.41
N GLN A 81 -10.07 -0.67 12.82
CA GLN A 81 -10.50 -0.51 14.21
C GLN A 81 -11.92 -1.05 14.39
N ARG A 82 -12.10 -1.98 15.35
CA ARG A 82 -13.41 -2.54 15.69
C ARG A 82 -14.33 -1.56 16.42
N GLU A 83 -13.78 -0.48 16.98
CA GLU A 83 -14.50 0.56 17.70
C GLU A 83 -13.95 1.91 17.23
N VAL A 84 -14.79 2.71 16.60
CA VAL A 84 -14.50 4.12 16.34
C VAL A 84 -15.03 4.90 17.54
N PRO A 85 -14.19 5.62 18.29
CA PRO A 85 -14.67 6.51 19.35
C PRO A 85 -15.62 7.54 18.74
N GLU A 86 -16.79 7.73 19.38
CA GLU A 86 -17.79 8.74 18.99
C GLU A 86 -17.21 10.15 18.81
#